data_AF-A0A7S3VV85-F1
#
_entry.id   AF-A0A7S3VV85-F1
#
_cell.length_a   1.000
_cell.length_b   1.000
_cell.length_c   1.000
_cell.angle_alpha   90.00
_cell.angle_beta   90.00
_cell.angle_gamma   90.00
#
_symmetry.space_group_name_H-M   'P 1'
#
loop_
_entity.id
_entity.type
_entity.pdbx_description
1 polymer ?
#
loop_
_entity_poly.entity_id
_entity_poly.type
_entity_poly.pdbx_seq_one_letter_code
_entity_poly.pdbx_strand_id
1 'polypeptide(L)'
;WLYPVPGRLLAPASLRTASQPSRGTPTTIMLPRSLLLLSLASADAFAAARPHLGLPPRPAARPVHVLRGGGAALQASLAGALAGGMALPTATGIAAACGTLCYIRQAYIFSLSYGLSMLGIGGAVLLAAPAPRSPLLAAHAGLVAAYGARLFAFLLWRQKFQPAYDGEARLKPLDKTPRLQRTPILLSTALFYSLLASPLLFHLQAAPLAGASAAVAGVSAAGAAVAAAGLVYEAVADQQKSRFKMALRAGGAKDRLYMGGLYAQSRHANYLGELVFWTGSFLAGAPSIAAAAGLPLWARALRLVAASLGLAGIFFIMTSATKRLEGKQREKYGAEAEYAEYHASTNALLPKF
;
A
#
# COMPACT_ATOMS: atom_id res chain seq x y z
N TRP A 1 25.35 14.29 3.12
CA TRP A 1 26.75 13.90 2.87
C TRP A 1 27.18 14.44 1.50
N LEU A 2 27.76 15.66 1.59
CA LEU A 2 28.70 16.46 0.79
C LEU A 2 29.07 16.14 -0.70
N TYR A 3 28.77 17.10 -1.61
CA TYR A 3 29.54 17.74 -2.74
C TYR A 3 30.24 16.88 -3.87
N PRO A 4 30.73 17.44 -5.03
CA PRO A 4 30.03 18.11 -6.17
C PRO A 4 30.57 17.86 -7.64
N VAL A 5 29.78 18.24 -8.68
CA VAL A 5 30.16 18.86 -10.03
C VAL A 5 31.07 18.05 -11.03
N PRO A 6 31.23 18.31 -12.37
CA PRO A 6 30.57 19.18 -13.39
C PRO A 6 30.06 18.42 -14.66
N GLY A 7 29.44 19.15 -15.61
CA GLY A 7 28.81 18.61 -16.83
C GLY A 7 29.65 18.60 -18.12
N ARG A 8 28.98 18.23 -19.24
CA ARG A 8 29.22 18.75 -20.60
C ARG A 8 28.12 18.27 -21.57
N LEU A 9 27.76 19.20 -22.45
CA LEU A 9 26.85 19.13 -23.59
C LEU A 9 27.37 18.19 -24.68
N LEU A 10 26.48 17.53 -25.43
CA LEU A 10 26.57 17.38 -26.90
C LEU A 10 25.16 17.13 -27.49
N ALA A 11 24.92 17.72 -28.66
CA ALA A 11 23.67 17.84 -29.40
C ALA A 11 23.51 16.71 -30.47
N PRO A 12 22.42 16.66 -31.27
CA PRO A 12 21.77 15.41 -31.68
C PRO A 12 22.12 14.95 -33.11
N ALA A 13 21.87 13.66 -33.40
CA ALA A 13 21.96 13.10 -34.75
C ALA A 13 20.67 12.35 -35.15
N SER A 14 20.02 12.95 -36.15
CA SER A 14 19.27 12.41 -37.31
C SER A 14 18.30 11.22 -37.20
N LEU A 15 17.12 11.52 -37.75
CA LEU A 15 16.03 10.65 -38.18
C LEU A 15 16.47 9.54 -39.15
N ARG A 16 15.92 8.34 -38.96
CA ARG A 16 15.59 7.41 -40.06
C ARG A 16 14.21 6.79 -39.85
N THR A 17 13.39 6.98 -40.85
CA THR A 17 12.11 6.32 -41.13
C THR A 17 12.32 4.87 -41.55
N ALA A 18 11.53 3.92 -41.03
CA ALA A 18 11.09 2.74 -41.77
C ALA A 18 9.97 1.96 -41.04
N SER A 19 8.85 1.80 -41.75
CA SER A 19 7.94 0.64 -41.83
C SER A 19 7.34 0.01 -40.57
N GLN A 20 6.01 0.15 -40.46
CA GLN A 20 5.14 -0.81 -39.77
C GLN A 20 5.14 -2.18 -40.46
N PRO A 21 4.81 -3.24 -39.70
CA PRO A 21 3.73 -4.10 -40.18
C PRO A 21 2.68 -4.47 -39.12
N SER A 22 1.44 -4.48 -39.60
CA SER A 22 0.27 -5.31 -39.29
C SER A 22 -0.22 -5.50 -37.84
N ARG A 23 -1.49 -5.13 -37.68
CA ARG A 23 -2.40 -5.46 -36.57
C ARG A 23 -2.59 -6.99 -36.43
N GLY A 24 -2.32 -7.52 -35.25
CA GLY A 24 -2.80 -8.83 -34.80
C GLY A 24 -3.81 -8.66 -33.68
N THR A 25 -5.03 -9.13 -33.89
CA THR A 25 -6.10 -9.27 -32.89
C THR A 25 -5.71 -10.31 -31.81
N PRO A 26 -6.08 -10.12 -30.53
CA PRO A 26 -5.81 -11.11 -29.49
C PRO A 26 -6.76 -12.31 -29.63
N THR A 27 -6.21 -13.48 -29.95
CA THR A 27 -6.95 -14.75 -29.95
C THR A 27 -7.21 -15.20 -28.51
N THR A 28 -8.44 -15.05 -28.05
CA THR A 28 -8.93 -15.70 -26.83
C THR A 28 -9.06 -17.20 -27.11
N ILE A 29 -8.19 -18.03 -26.54
CA ILE A 29 -8.38 -19.49 -26.57
C ILE A 29 -9.45 -19.82 -25.52
N MET A 30 -10.71 -19.88 -25.96
CA MET A 30 -11.76 -20.60 -25.24
C MET A 30 -11.67 -22.08 -25.60
N LEU A 31 -11.34 -22.94 -24.63
CA LEU A 31 -11.47 -24.38 -24.77
C LEU A 31 -12.96 -24.77 -24.76
N PRO A 32 -13.47 -25.53 -25.74
CA PRO A 32 -14.86 -25.95 -25.78
C PRO A 32 -15.13 -27.04 -24.74
N ARG A 33 -16.32 -26.95 -24.11
CA ARG A 33 -16.85 -27.87 -23.07
C ARG A 33 -16.88 -29.36 -23.47
N SER A 34 -16.73 -29.67 -24.75
CA SER A 34 -16.73 -31.03 -25.31
C SER A 34 -15.46 -31.84 -25.02
N LEU A 35 -14.31 -31.21 -24.74
CA LEU A 35 -13.08 -31.95 -24.40
C LEU A 35 -13.04 -32.45 -22.95
N LEU A 36 -13.84 -31.87 -22.06
CA LEU A 36 -13.95 -32.32 -20.65
C LEU A 36 -14.85 -33.56 -20.49
N LEU A 37 -15.75 -33.81 -21.43
CA LEU A 37 -16.62 -34.98 -21.41
C LEU A 37 -15.90 -36.24 -21.93
N LEU A 38 -14.85 -36.09 -22.75
CA LEU A 38 -14.02 -37.20 -23.23
C LEU A 38 -13.02 -37.73 -22.19
N SER A 39 -12.65 -36.92 -21.17
CA SER A 39 -11.74 -37.39 -20.09
C SER A 39 -12.47 -38.15 -18.97
N LEU A 40 -13.77 -37.91 -18.79
CA LEU A 40 -14.57 -38.60 -17.78
C LEU A 40 -15.09 -39.95 -18.31
N ALA A 41 -15.54 -40.00 -19.57
CA ALA A 41 -15.96 -41.26 -20.19
C ALA A 41 -14.82 -42.29 -20.33
N SER A 42 -13.57 -41.85 -20.45
CA SER A 42 -12.40 -42.75 -20.54
C SER A 42 -11.95 -43.33 -19.20
N ALA A 43 -12.19 -42.61 -18.09
CA ALA A 43 -11.85 -43.09 -16.75
C ALA A 43 -12.79 -44.20 -16.27
N ASP A 44 -14.08 -44.07 -16.54
CA ASP A 44 -15.09 -45.06 -16.15
C ASP A 44 -15.01 -46.32 -17.02
N ALA A 45 -14.75 -46.17 -18.33
CA ALA A 45 -14.52 -47.31 -19.23
C ALA A 45 -13.26 -48.12 -18.83
N PHE A 46 -12.18 -47.45 -18.41
CA PHE A 46 -10.97 -48.12 -17.93
C PHE A 46 -11.17 -48.77 -16.54
N ALA A 47 -12.00 -48.18 -15.68
CA ALA A 47 -12.36 -48.77 -14.39
C ALA A 47 -13.22 -50.03 -14.55
N ALA A 48 -14.14 -50.05 -15.52
CA ALA A 48 -14.98 -51.21 -15.83
C ALA A 48 -14.21 -52.38 -16.48
N ALA A 49 -13.17 -52.10 -17.26
CA ALA A 49 -12.35 -53.13 -17.93
C ALA A 49 -11.26 -53.76 -17.04
N ARG A 50 -10.93 -53.14 -15.90
CA ARG A 50 -9.86 -53.58 -14.98
C ARG A 50 -9.96 -55.03 -14.45
N PRO A 51 -11.16 -55.57 -14.11
CA PRO A 51 -11.28 -56.95 -13.65
C PRO A 51 -10.91 -57.96 -14.74
N HIS A 52 -11.22 -57.65 -16.00
CA HIS A 52 -10.91 -58.50 -17.15
C HIS A 52 -9.42 -58.47 -17.53
N LEU A 53 -8.67 -57.47 -17.06
CA LEU A 53 -7.22 -57.31 -17.28
C LEU A 53 -6.36 -57.87 -16.13
N GLY A 54 -6.96 -58.53 -15.13
CA GLY A 54 -6.24 -59.15 -14.01
C GLY A 54 -5.52 -58.15 -13.08
N LEU A 55 -5.89 -56.86 -13.12
CA LEU A 55 -5.25 -55.82 -12.30
C LEU A 55 -5.85 -55.79 -10.88
N PRO A 56 -5.02 -55.64 -9.83
CA PRO A 56 -5.50 -55.60 -8.45
C PRO A 56 -6.42 -54.39 -8.20
N PRO A 57 -7.39 -54.50 -7.26
CA PRO A 57 -8.29 -53.40 -6.92
C PRO A 57 -7.50 -52.19 -6.42
N ARG A 58 -8.00 -50.99 -6.74
CA ARG A 58 -7.39 -49.74 -6.28
C ARG A 58 -7.42 -49.74 -4.74
N PRO A 59 -6.31 -49.49 -4.03
CA PRO A 59 -6.37 -49.35 -2.59
C PRO A 59 -7.37 -48.24 -2.24
N ALA A 60 -8.23 -48.50 -1.25
CA ALA A 60 -9.25 -47.55 -0.81
C ALA A 60 -8.62 -46.17 -0.62
N ALA A 61 -9.14 -45.16 -1.32
CA ALA A 61 -8.69 -43.80 -1.13
C ALA A 61 -8.94 -43.43 0.33
N ARG A 62 -7.86 -43.31 1.12
CA ARG A 62 -7.96 -42.74 2.47
C ARG A 62 -8.68 -41.39 2.33
N PRO A 63 -9.73 -41.12 3.12
CA PRO A 63 -10.38 -39.83 3.06
C PRO A 63 -9.32 -38.77 3.33
N VAL A 64 -9.03 -37.95 2.33
CA VAL A 64 -8.24 -36.74 2.52
C VAL A 64 -9.11 -35.84 3.38
N HIS A 65 -8.86 -35.81 4.68
CA HIS A 65 -9.35 -34.75 5.55
C HIS A 65 -8.78 -33.43 5.02
N VAL A 66 -9.51 -32.78 4.13
CA VAL A 66 -9.28 -31.38 3.80
C VAL A 66 -9.40 -30.63 5.11
N LEU A 67 -8.29 -30.07 5.59
CA LEU A 67 -8.15 -29.28 6.81
C LEU A 67 -9.05 -28.04 6.75
N ARG A 68 -10.37 -28.21 6.89
CA ARG A 68 -11.35 -27.13 7.02
C ARG A 68 -11.16 -26.33 8.33
N GLY A 69 -10.36 -26.83 9.27
CA GLY A 69 -10.09 -26.18 10.57
C GLY A 69 -8.96 -25.14 10.57
N GLY A 70 -8.06 -25.14 9.58
CA GLY A 70 -6.86 -24.27 9.61
C GLY A 70 -7.19 -22.77 9.56
N GLY A 71 -8.17 -22.38 8.73
CA GLY A 71 -8.59 -20.98 8.60
C GLY A 71 -9.27 -20.44 9.85
N ALA A 72 -10.15 -21.24 10.47
CA ALA A 72 -10.84 -20.86 11.71
C ALA A 72 -9.88 -20.74 12.89
N ALA A 73 -8.91 -21.67 13.01
CA ALA A 73 -7.88 -21.62 14.03
C ALA A 73 -6.98 -20.38 13.87
N LEU A 74 -6.51 -20.10 12.64
CA LEU A 74 -5.71 -18.91 12.35
C LEU A 74 -6.47 -17.62 12.65
N GLN A 75 -7.75 -17.54 12.26
CA GLN A 75 -8.59 -16.39 12.56
C GLN A 75 -8.76 -16.19 14.08
N ALA A 76 -8.99 -17.27 14.83
CA ALA A 76 -9.10 -17.20 16.29
C ALA A 76 -7.79 -16.75 16.94
N SER A 77 -6.63 -17.28 16.49
CA SER A 77 -5.32 -16.84 16.98
C SER A 77 -5.06 -15.36 16.68
N LEU A 78 -5.39 -14.91 15.47
CA LEU A 78 -5.23 -13.52 15.05
C LEU A 78 -6.16 -12.59 15.84
N ALA A 79 -7.41 -13.00 16.07
CA ALA A 79 -8.37 -12.27 16.88
C ALA A 79 -7.88 -12.12 18.33
N GLY A 80 -7.44 -13.21 18.95
CA GLY A 80 -6.88 -13.18 20.31
C GLY A 80 -5.65 -12.27 20.42
N ALA A 81 -4.74 -12.33 19.44
CA ALA A 81 -3.54 -11.50 19.44
C ALA A 81 -3.83 -10.00 19.26
N LEU A 82 -4.75 -9.64 18.35
CA LEU A 82 -5.10 -8.25 18.05
C LEU A 82 -6.06 -7.62 19.08
N ALA A 83 -6.87 -8.43 19.77
CA ALA A 83 -7.78 -7.94 20.82
C ALA A 83 -7.05 -7.60 22.15
N GLY A 84 -5.83 -8.08 22.35
CA GLY A 84 -5.09 -7.94 23.60
C GLY A 84 -3.79 -7.13 23.50
N GLY A 85 -2.91 -7.31 24.48
CA GLY A 85 -1.61 -6.62 24.56
C GLY A 85 -0.64 -6.96 23.41
N MET A 86 -0.91 -8.00 22.64
CA MET A 86 -0.08 -8.44 21.52
C MET A 86 -0.36 -7.71 20.20
N ALA A 87 -1.32 -6.77 20.15
CA ALA A 87 -1.72 -6.17 18.88
C ALA A 87 -0.59 -5.43 18.15
N LEU A 88 0.18 -4.61 18.86
CA LEU A 88 1.33 -3.90 18.29
C LEU A 88 2.43 -4.87 17.83
N PRO A 89 2.87 -5.85 18.65
CA PRO A 89 3.77 -6.92 18.18
C PRO A 89 3.25 -7.69 16.97
N THR A 90 1.97 -8.05 16.93
CA THR A 90 1.37 -8.76 15.80
C THR A 90 1.36 -7.91 14.54
N ALA A 91 0.96 -6.64 14.62
CA ALA A 91 1.03 -5.70 13.50
C ALA A 91 2.46 -5.48 13.02
N THR A 92 3.43 -5.42 13.94
CA THR A 92 4.86 -5.34 13.63
C THR A 92 5.32 -6.60 12.90
N GLY A 93 4.88 -7.78 13.33
CA GLY A 93 5.17 -9.06 12.66
C GLY A 93 4.62 -9.10 11.23
N ILE A 94 3.37 -8.66 11.03
CA ILE A 94 2.76 -8.51 9.69
C ILE A 94 3.61 -7.57 8.83
N ALA A 95 3.95 -6.40 9.35
CA ALA A 95 4.75 -5.41 8.63
C ALA A 95 6.17 -5.91 8.33
N ALA A 96 6.79 -6.64 9.25
CA ALA A 96 8.12 -7.24 9.08
C ALA A 96 8.12 -8.31 7.99
N ALA A 97 7.09 -9.17 7.96
CA ALA A 97 6.91 -10.17 6.90
C ALA A 97 6.79 -9.49 5.52
N CYS A 98 5.97 -8.43 5.42
CA CYS A 98 5.86 -7.63 4.20
C CYS A 98 7.17 -6.88 3.86
N GLY A 99 7.92 -6.48 4.89
CA GLY A 99 9.21 -5.79 4.82
C GLY A 99 10.34 -6.62 4.22
N THR A 100 10.21 -7.95 4.19
CA THR A 100 11.23 -8.85 3.61
C THR A 100 11.54 -8.58 2.14
N LEU A 101 10.63 -7.92 1.41
CA LEU A 101 10.89 -7.42 0.05
C LEU A 101 12.12 -6.50 0.00
N CYS A 102 12.51 -5.88 1.13
CA CYS A 102 13.72 -5.08 1.23
C CYS A 102 15.00 -5.88 0.93
N TYR A 103 14.98 -7.21 1.09
CA TYR A 103 16.11 -8.08 0.74
C TYR A 103 16.28 -8.24 -0.78
N ILE A 104 15.21 -8.02 -1.55
CA ILE A 104 15.26 -7.95 -3.02
C ILE A 104 15.78 -6.58 -3.42
N ARG A 105 15.11 -5.51 -3.00
CA ARG A 105 15.50 -4.11 -3.22
C ARG A 105 15.36 -3.31 -1.94
N GLN A 106 16.41 -2.60 -1.55
CA GLN A 106 16.41 -1.81 -0.31
C GLN A 106 15.26 -0.81 -0.29
N ALA A 107 14.94 -0.20 -1.44
CA ALA A 107 13.86 0.78 -1.56
C ALA A 107 12.45 0.18 -1.39
N TYR A 108 12.27 -1.14 -1.48
CA TYR A 108 10.96 -1.77 -1.27
C TYR A 108 10.44 -1.60 0.15
N ILE A 109 11.33 -1.44 1.15
CA ILE A 109 10.92 -1.22 2.53
C ILE A 109 10.03 0.02 2.67
N PHE A 110 10.31 1.08 1.93
CA PHE A 110 9.59 2.37 1.97
C PHE A 110 8.54 2.52 0.88
N SER A 111 8.31 1.48 0.07
CA SER A 111 7.43 1.55 -1.10
C SER A 111 6.44 0.38 -1.12
N LEU A 112 6.77 -0.73 -1.78
CA LEU A 112 5.86 -1.88 -1.86
C LEU A 112 5.54 -2.47 -0.49
N SER A 113 6.54 -2.64 0.38
CA SER A 113 6.33 -3.19 1.72
C SER A 113 5.40 -2.33 2.57
N TYR A 114 5.42 -1.00 2.38
CA TYR A 114 4.54 -0.09 3.10
C TYR A 114 3.07 -0.34 2.75
N GLY A 115 2.73 -0.34 1.47
CA GLY A 115 1.37 -0.62 1.01
C GLY A 115 0.91 -2.01 1.43
N LEU A 116 1.77 -3.03 1.29
CA LEU A 116 1.44 -4.39 1.68
C LEU A 116 1.25 -4.54 3.20
N SER A 117 2.02 -3.81 4.01
CA SER A 117 1.86 -3.81 5.48
C SER A 117 0.50 -3.25 5.89
N MET A 118 0.07 -2.13 5.28
CA MET A 118 -1.24 -1.54 5.59
C MET A 118 -2.40 -2.38 5.11
N LEU A 119 -2.28 -3.00 3.92
CA LEU A 119 -3.23 -4.01 3.45
C LEU A 119 -3.33 -5.18 4.43
N GLY A 120 -2.18 -5.71 4.86
CA GLY A 120 -2.10 -6.84 5.80
C GLY A 120 -2.71 -6.52 7.16
N ILE A 121 -2.37 -5.37 7.75
CA ILE A 121 -2.88 -4.95 9.07
C ILE A 121 -4.39 -4.66 8.99
N GLY A 122 -4.85 -3.90 7.99
CA GLY A 122 -6.28 -3.61 7.82
C GLY A 122 -7.10 -4.87 7.57
N GLY A 123 -6.61 -5.77 6.70
CA GLY A 123 -7.23 -7.07 6.44
C GLY A 123 -7.24 -7.97 7.69
N ALA A 124 -6.15 -7.99 8.45
CA ALA A 124 -6.08 -8.74 9.71
C ALA A 124 -7.12 -8.28 10.72
N VAL A 125 -7.33 -6.97 10.86
CA VAL A 125 -8.39 -6.41 11.73
C VAL A 125 -9.79 -6.79 11.24
N LEU A 126 -10.05 -6.75 9.94
CA LEU A 126 -11.35 -7.18 9.37
C LEU A 126 -11.65 -8.66 9.66
N LEU A 127 -10.63 -9.52 9.56
CA LEU A 127 -10.74 -10.95 9.87
C LEU A 127 -10.91 -11.20 11.38
N ALA A 128 -10.19 -10.45 12.22
CA ALA A 128 -10.21 -10.56 13.67
C ALA A 128 -11.46 -9.99 14.34
N ALA A 129 -12.11 -8.99 13.72
CA ALA A 129 -13.24 -8.30 14.33
C ALA A 129 -14.42 -9.26 14.63
N PRO A 130 -14.91 -9.31 15.88
CA PRO A 130 -16.00 -10.20 16.28
C PRO A 130 -17.32 -9.82 15.61
N ALA A 131 -18.20 -10.79 15.43
CA ALA A 131 -19.56 -10.57 14.93
C ALA A 131 -20.53 -10.27 16.11
N PRO A 132 -21.47 -9.30 15.98
CA PRO A 132 -21.65 -8.40 14.84
C PRO A 132 -20.57 -7.30 14.80
N ARG A 133 -20.00 -7.05 13.60
CA ARG A 133 -18.95 -6.05 13.43
C ARG A 133 -19.53 -4.64 13.48
N SER A 134 -18.90 -3.75 14.25
CA SER A 134 -19.21 -2.32 14.17
C SER A 134 -18.94 -1.80 12.74
N PRO A 135 -19.92 -1.13 12.10
CA PRO A 135 -19.74 -0.60 10.75
C PRO A 135 -18.63 0.45 10.69
N LEU A 136 -18.43 1.23 11.76
CA LEU A 136 -17.35 2.23 11.84
C LEU A 136 -15.97 1.56 11.93
N LEU A 137 -15.84 0.48 12.70
CA LEU A 137 -14.60 -0.30 12.74
C LEU A 137 -14.32 -0.94 11.38
N ALA A 138 -15.34 -1.52 10.75
CA ALA A 138 -15.21 -2.11 9.41
C ALA A 138 -14.81 -1.06 8.36
N ALA A 139 -15.40 0.14 8.41
CA ALA A 139 -15.03 1.25 7.53
C ALA A 139 -13.57 1.69 7.77
N HIS A 140 -13.16 1.88 9.02
CA HIS A 140 -11.79 2.28 9.35
C HIS A 140 -10.77 1.22 8.89
N ALA A 141 -11.00 -0.06 9.20
CA ALA A 141 -10.14 -1.15 8.78
C ALA A 141 -10.10 -1.30 7.25
N GLY A 142 -11.26 -1.17 6.61
CA GLY A 142 -11.41 -1.19 5.16
C GLY A 142 -10.66 -0.07 4.47
N LEU A 143 -10.67 1.15 5.03
CA LEU A 143 -9.92 2.29 4.50
C LEU A 143 -8.40 2.09 4.60
N VAL A 144 -7.90 1.58 5.74
CA VAL A 144 -6.47 1.24 5.89
C VAL A 144 -6.06 0.14 4.91
N ALA A 145 -6.90 -0.90 4.74
CA ALA A 145 -6.64 -1.95 3.77
C ALA A 145 -6.66 -1.42 2.33
N ALA A 146 -7.65 -0.60 1.97
CA ALA A 146 -7.79 0.01 0.65
C ALA A 146 -6.63 0.97 0.34
N TYR A 147 -6.18 1.75 1.32
CA TYR A 147 -4.99 2.60 1.21
C TYR A 147 -3.75 1.77 0.86
N GLY A 148 -3.52 0.70 1.61
CA GLY A 148 -2.40 -0.21 1.38
C GLY A 148 -2.45 -0.89 0.02
N ALA A 149 -3.61 -1.42 -0.36
CA ALA A 149 -3.83 -2.06 -1.66
C ALA A 149 -3.58 -1.09 -2.81
N ARG A 150 -4.17 0.11 -2.75
CA ARG A 150 -3.98 1.16 -3.76
C ARG A 150 -2.51 1.55 -3.87
N LEU A 151 -1.84 1.82 -2.76
CA LEU A 151 -0.43 2.23 -2.77
C LEU A 151 0.46 1.15 -3.39
N PHE A 152 0.29 -0.10 -2.95
CA PHE A 152 1.03 -1.24 -3.48
C PHE A 152 0.79 -1.41 -4.98
N ALA A 153 -0.47 -1.43 -5.40
CA ALA A 153 -0.85 -1.62 -6.79
C ALA A 153 -0.33 -0.48 -7.68
N PHE A 154 -0.49 0.77 -7.26
CA PHE A 154 0.00 1.93 -8.01
C PHE A 154 1.52 1.91 -8.18
N LEU A 155 2.27 1.64 -7.11
CA LEU A 155 3.73 1.60 -7.17
C LEU A 155 4.24 0.43 -8.02
N LEU A 156 3.64 -0.75 -7.88
CA LEU A 156 3.99 -1.91 -8.69
C LEU A 156 3.66 -1.66 -10.17
N TRP A 157 2.47 -1.13 -10.45
CA TRP A 157 2.06 -0.78 -11.81
C TRP A 157 3.00 0.25 -12.43
N ARG A 158 3.30 1.33 -11.70
CA ARG A 158 4.20 2.37 -12.16
C ARG A 158 5.59 1.83 -12.45
N GLN A 159 6.11 0.95 -11.60
CA GLN A 159 7.43 0.37 -11.78
C GLN A 159 7.52 -0.57 -12.99
N LYS A 160 6.46 -1.32 -13.28
CA LYS A 160 6.47 -2.39 -14.31
C LYS A 160 5.91 -1.95 -15.64
N PHE A 161 4.91 -1.08 -15.64
CA PHE A 161 4.06 -0.83 -16.80
C PHE A 161 4.01 0.64 -17.22
N GLN A 162 4.38 1.61 -16.36
CA GLN A 162 4.33 3.01 -16.77
C GLN A 162 5.47 3.33 -17.75
N PRO A 163 5.16 3.72 -19.01
CA PRO A 163 6.17 4.15 -19.97
C PRO A 163 6.97 5.33 -19.43
N ALA A 164 8.28 5.38 -19.74
CA ALA A 164 9.25 6.36 -19.22
C ALA A 164 9.58 6.29 -17.73
N TYR A 165 8.92 5.43 -16.95
CA TYR A 165 9.34 5.15 -15.59
C TYR A 165 10.27 3.92 -15.61
N ASP A 166 11.57 4.17 -15.72
CA ASP A 166 12.56 3.10 -15.51
C ASP A 166 12.70 2.85 -14.01
N GLY A 167 11.84 1.98 -13.49
CA GLY A 167 11.85 1.60 -12.09
C GLY A 167 13.18 0.98 -11.65
N GLU A 168 13.81 0.21 -12.52
CA GLU A 168 15.09 -0.44 -12.22
C GLU A 168 16.22 0.58 -12.08
N ALA A 169 16.37 1.47 -13.06
CA ALA A 169 17.38 2.54 -13.01
C ALA A 169 17.17 3.52 -11.85
N ARG A 170 15.93 3.70 -11.38
CA ARG A 170 15.61 4.55 -10.23
C ARG A 170 15.88 3.88 -8.89
N LEU A 171 15.65 2.58 -8.77
CA LEU A 171 15.72 1.85 -7.50
C LEU A 171 17.09 1.20 -7.26
N LYS A 172 17.78 0.72 -8.29
CA LYS A 172 19.09 0.08 -8.16
C LYS A 172 20.15 0.95 -7.47
N PRO A 173 20.26 2.28 -7.74
CA PRO A 173 21.21 3.14 -7.03
C PRO A 173 20.92 3.30 -5.53
N LEU A 174 19.74 2.86 -5.06
CA LEU A 174 19.35 2.90 -3.66
C LEU A 174 19.77 1.62 -2.90
N ASP A 175 20.23 0.57 -3.59
CA ASP A 175 20.71 -0.68 -3.00
C ASP A 175 22.14 -0.52 -2.44
N LYS A 176 22.30 0.36 -1.44
CA LYS A 176 23.59 0.71 -0.85
C LYS A 176 24.06 -0.25 0.24
N THR A 177 23.12 -0.93 0.89
CA THR A 177 23.39 -1.80 2.03
C THR A 177 23.33 -3.28 1.60
N PRO A 178 24.28 -4.14 2.00
CA PRO A 178 24.21 -5.59 1.80
C PRO A 178 22.90 -6.19 2.32
N ARG A 179 22.40 -7.25 1.69
CA ARG A 179 21.03 -7.77 1.93
C ARG A 179 20.74 -8.03 3.40
N LEU A 180 21.54 -8.84 4.09
CA LEU A 180 21.28 -9.21 5.49
C LEU A 180 21.50 -8.04 6.47
N GLN A 181 22.29 -7.03 6.09
CA GLN A 181 22.48 -5.81 6.88
C GLN A 181 21.27 -4.86 6.80
N ARG A 182 20.21 -5.22 6.04
CA ARG A 182 18.95 -4.49 5.98
C ARG A 182 17.98 -4.88 7.11
N THR A 183 18.28 -5.89 7.92
CA THR A 183 17.40 -6.32 9.01
C THR A 183 17.06 -5.20 10.01
N PRO A 184 18.01 -4.35 10.47
CA PRO A 184 17.67 -3.28 11.41
C PRO A 184 16.69 -2.26 10.84
N ILE A 185 16.84 -1.88 9.55
CA ILE A 185 15.93 -0.95 8.89
C ILE A 185 14.57 -1.60 8.60
N LEU A 186 14.53 -2.92 8.35
CA LEU A 186 13.29 -3.68 8.25
C LEU A 186 12.53 -3.62 9.58
N LEU A 187 13.18 -3.96 10.69
CA LEU A 187 12.55 -4.02 12.01
C LEU A 187 12.09 -2.65 12.49
N SER A 188 12.92 -1.61 12.34
CA SER A 188 12.54 -0.25 12.73
C SER A 188 11.38 0.30 11.88
N THR A 189 11.36 0.01 10.58
CA THR A 189 10.26 0.43 9.70
C THR A 189 8.99 -0.37 9.97
N ALA A 190 9.10 -1.67 10.27
CA ALA A 190 7.96 -2.50 10.65
C ALA A 190 7.31 -2.01 11.96
N LEU A 191 8.13 -1.63 12.95
CA LEU A 191 7.65 -0.98 14.17
C LEU A 191 6.97 0.36 13.86
N PHE A 192 7.59 1.20 13.02
CA PHE A 192 6.96 2.46 12.62
C PHE A 192 5.59 2.24 11.95
N TYR A 193 5.45 1.24 11.09
CA TYR A 193 4.19 0.88 10.46
C TYR A 193 3.14 0.41 11.46
N SER A 194 3.51 -0.35 12.49
CA SER A 194 2.56 -0.72 13.55
C SER A 194 2.15 0.48 14.41
N LEU A 195 3.06 1.40 14.71
CA LEU A 195 2.74 2.66 15.39
C LEU A 195 1.79 3.54 14.57
N LEU A 196 2.03 3.65 13.26
CA LEU A 196 1.18 4.40 12.33
C LEU A 196 -0.22 3.79 12.22
N ALA A 197 -0.32 2.46 12.20
CA ALA A 197 -1.61 1.74 12.18
C ALA A 197 -2.27 1.60 13.58
N SER A 198 -1.59 2.01 14.66
CA SER A 198 -2.07 1.79 16.02
C SER A 198 -3.44 2.41 16.35
N PRO A 199 -3.88 3.57 15.77
CA PRO A 199 -5.25 4.04 15.97
C PRO A 199 -6.31 3.01 15.55
N LEU A 200 -6.07 2.25 14.47
CA LEU A 200 -6.95 1.18 14.04
C LEU A 200 -6.92 -0.01 15.02
N LEU A 201 -5.73 -0.39 15.50
CA LEU A 201 -5.57 -1.47 16.48
C LEU A 201 -6.34 -1.15 17.76
N PHE A 202 -6.24 0.09 18.26
CA PHE A 202 -6.96 0.51 19.45
C PHE A 202 -8.46 0.65 19.20
N HIS A 203 -8.89 1.00 17.98
CA HIS A 203 -10.30 0.97 17.59
C HIS A 203 -10.88 -0.44 17.71
N LEU A 204 -10.15 -1.48 17.28
CA LEU A 204 -10.58 -2.88 17.48
C LEU A 204 -10.68 -3.27 18.97
N GLN A 205 -9.79 -2.75 19.81
CA GLN A 205 -9.70 -3.08 21.24
C GLN A 205 -10.66 -2.31 22.13
N ALA A 206 -11.19 -1.17 21.66
CA ALA A 206 -12.32 -0.59 22.33
C ALA A 206 -13.45 -1.62 22.23
N ALA A 207 -13.96 -2.05 23.40
CA ALA A 207 -15.25 -2.74 23.46
C ALA A 207 -16.22 -1.99 22.53
N PRO A 208 -17.16 -2.69 21.86
CA PRO A 208 -18.08 -2.01 20.97
C PRO A 208 -18.58 -0.80 21.73
N LEU A 209 -18.50 0.36 21.10
CA LEU A 209 -19.07 1.63 21.56
C LEU A 209 -20.61 1.51 21.75
N ALA A 210 -21.14 0.31 21.96
CA ALA A 210 -22.45 -0.04 22.47
C ALA A 210 -22.64 0.68 23.81
N GLY A 211 -23.28 1.85 23.73
CA GLY A 211 -23.49 2.76 24.85
C GLY A 211 -22.62 4.02 24.82
N ALA A 212 -21.69 4.17 23.86
CA ALA A 212 -21.02 5.44 23.65
C ALA A 212 -22.00 6.48 23.13
N SER A 213 -21.81 7.73 23.55
CA SER A 213 -22.64 8.83 23.06
C SER A 213 -22.54 8.99 21.55
N ALA A 214 -23.60 9.51 20.93
CA ALA A 214 -23.59 9.83 19.50
C ALA A 214 -22.40 10.74 19.11
N ALA A 215 -21.98 11.61 20.02
CA ALA A 215 -20.80 12.47 19.83
C ALA A 215 -19.49 11.67 19.65
N VAL A 216 -19.29 10.60 20.45
CA VAL A 216 -18.11 9.74 20.36
C VAL A 216 -18.08 8.99 19.03
N ALA A 217 -19.21 8.42 18.60
CA ALA A 217 -19.34 7.79 17.30
C ALA A 217 -19.13 8.79 16.14
N GLY A 218 -19.59 10.03 16.32
CA GLY A 218 -19.43 11.13 15.36
C GLY A 218 -17.97 11.47 15.07
N VAL A 219 -17.10 11.47 16.09
CA VAL A 219 -15.65 11.69 15.91
C VAL A 219 -15.04 10.57 15.06
N SER A 220 -15.36 9.31 15.37
CA SER A 220 -14.85 8.18 14.59
C SER A 220 -15.33 8.21 13.13
N ALA A 221 -16.60 8.58 12.91
CA ALA A 221 -17.17 8.73 11.57
C ALA A 221 -16.52 9.88 10.79
N ALA A 222 -16.32 11.04 11.42
CA ALA A 222 -15.64 12.19 10.82
C ALA A 222 -14.19 11.83 10.46
N GLY A 223 -13.47 11.14 11.34
CA GLY A 223 -12.13 10.64 11.07
C GLY A 223 -12.08 9.69 9.87
N ALA A 224 -13.03 8.75 9.79
CA ALA A 224 -13.13 7.85 8.63
C ALA A 224 -13.44 8.61 7.33
N ALA A 225 -14.28 9.65 7.37
CA ALA A 225 -14.56 10.51 6.22
C ALA A 225 -13.32 11.30 5.77
N VAL A 226 -12.56 11.87 6.72
CA VAL A 226 -11.27 12.54 6.44
C VAL A 226 -10.27 11.55 5.82
N ALA A 227 -10.19 10.32 6.35
CA ALA A 227 -9.33 9.28 5.80
C ALA A 227 -9.73 8.94 4.36
N ALA A 228 -11.02 8.74 4.10
CA ALA A 228 -11.53 8.50 2.75
C ALA A 228 -11.20 9.64 1.79
N ALA A 229 -11.35 10.90 2.22
CA ALA A 229 -10.99 12.07 1.42
C ALA A 229 -9.49 12.10 1.11
N GLY A 230 -8.62 11.81 2.08
CA GLY A 230 -7.17 11.72 1.88
C GLY A 230 -6.78 10.62 0.88
N LEU A 231 -7.38 9.44 1.00
CA LEU A 231 -7.18 8.33 0.07
C LEU A 231 -7.53 8.71 -1.38
N VAL A 232 -8.69 9.34 -1.57
CA VAL A 232 -9.14 9.77 -2.90
C VAL A 232 -8.25 10.90 -3.42
N TYR A 233 -7.90 11.88 -2.59
CA TYR A 233 -7.03 13.00 -2.96
C TYR A 233 -5.66 12.52 -3.44
N GLU A 234 -5.03 11.61 -2.70
CA GLU A 234 -3.75 11.03 -3.09
C GLU A 234 -3.88 10.25 -4.40
N ALA A 235 -4.89 9.39 -4.52
CA ALA A 235 -5.11 8.59 -5.74
C ALA A 235 -5.31 9.47 -6.99
N VAL A 236 -6.06 10.56 -6.86
CA VAL A 236 -6.26 11.52 -7.94
C VAL A 236 -4.96 12.26 -8.27
N ALA A 237 -4.19 12.70 -7.28
CA ALA A 237 -2.91 13.38 -7.49
C ALA A 237 -1.92 12.47 -8.23
N ASP A 238 -1.75 11.24 -7.77
CA ASP A 238 -0.89 10.24 -8.41
C ASP A 238 -1.31 9.98 -9.86
N GLN A 239 -2.61 9.81 -10.10
CA GLN A 239 -3.14 9.55 -11.45
C GLN A 239 -2.97 10.74 -12.40
N GLN A 240 -3.21 11.98 -11.93
CA GLN A 240 -2.99 13.19 -12.72
C GLN A 240 -1.52 13.29 -13.16
N LYS A 241 -0.59 13.09 -12.22
CA LYS A 241 0.85 13.13 -12.48
C LYS A 241 1.30 12.01 -13.42
N SER A 242 0.83 10.78 -13.22
CA SER A 242 1.18 9.65 -14.10
C SER A 242 0.66 9.85 -15.51
N ARG A 243 -0.59 10.30 -15.69
CA ARG A 243 -1.16 10.61 -17.02
C ARG A 243 -0.35 11.66 -17.75
N PHE A 244 0.02 12.75 -17.06
CA PHE A 244 0.86 13.78 -17.66
C PHE A 244 2.23 13.25 -18.11
N LYS A 245 2.91 12.46 -17.25
CA LYS A 245 4.22 11.88 -17.60
C LYS A 245 4.14 10.91 -18.77
N MET A 246 3.07 10.13 -18.86
CA MET A 246 2.83 9.23 -20.00
C MET A 246 2.58 10.02 -21.29
N ALA A 247 1.76 11.07 -21.24
CA ALA A 247 1.47 11.91 -22.39
C ALA A 247 2.72 12.64 -22.92
N LEU A 248 3.53 13.23 -22.01
CA LEU A 248 4.81 13.84 -22.36
C LEU A 248 5.71 12.86 -23.11
N ARG A 249 5.80 11.61 -22.64
CA ARG A 249 6.64 10.61 -23.29
C ARG A 249 6.10 10.22 -24.65
N ALA A 250 4.79 9.97 -24.76
CA ALA A 250 4.16 9.58 -26.02
C ALA A 250 4.38 10.65 -27.11
N GLY A 251 4.40 11.93 -26.73
CA GLY A 251 4.72 13.05 -27.61
C GLY A 251 6.21 13.31 -27.85
N GLY A 252 7.12 12.50 -27.29
CA GLY A 252 8.57 12.69 -27.43
C GLY A 252 9.13 13.94 -26.74
N ALA A 253 8.36 14.56 -25.85
CA ALA A 253 8.74 15.79 -25.16
C ALA A 253 9.76 15.52 -24.03
N LYS A 254 10.53 16.57 -23.69
CA LYS A 254 11.45 16.54 -22.54
C LYS A 254 10.66 16.42 -21.23
N ASP A 255 11.30 15.86 -20.21
CA ASP A 255 10.72 15.71 -18.88
C ASP A 255 10.43 17.09 -18.26
N ARG A 256 9.18 17.33 -17.84
CA ARG A 256 8.72 18.59 -17.22
C ARG A 256 7.96 18.33 -15.93
N LEU A 257 7.85 19.32 -15.04
CA LEU A 257 6.99 19.20 -13.86
C LEU A 257 5.51 19.23 -14.24
N TYR A 258 4.71 18.48 -13.50
CA TYR A 258 3.26 18.61 -13.58
C TYR A 258 2.83 19.69 -12.58
N MET A 259 2.21 20.76 -13.09
CA MET A 259 1.84 21.95 -12.31
C MET A 259 0.32 22.20 -12.31
N GLY A 260 -0.47 21.30 -12.93
CA GLY A 260 -1.92 21.44 -13.06
C GLY A 260 -2.71 20.63 -12.01
N GLY A 261 -4.03 20.78 -12.02
CA GLY A 261 -4.93 20.03 -11.14
C GLY A 261 -4.60 20.24 -9.67
N LEU A 262 -4.49 19.15 -8.90
CA LEU A 262 -4.16 19.24 -7.46
C LEU A 262 -2.75 19.79 -7.22
N TYR A 263 -1.84 19.63 -8.18
CA TYR A 263 -0.48 20.16 -8.07
C TYR A 263 -0.43 21.70 -8.18
N ALA A 264 -1.43 22.33 -8.80
CA ALA A 264 -1.57 23.79 -8.79
C ALA A 264 -1.91 24.35 -7.40
N GLN A 265 -2.44 23.53 -6.49
CA GLN A 265 -2.77 23.93 -5.12
C GLN A 265 -1.63 23.58 -4.16
N SER A 266 -1.05 22.39 -4.32
CA SER A 266 0.03 21.87 -3.48
C SER A 266 1.07 21.16 -4.35
N ARG A 267 2.33 21.61 -4.31
CA ARG A 267 3.40 21.02 -5.13
C ARG A 267 3.69 19.55 -4.81
N HIS A 268 3.28 19.11 -3.63
CA HIS A 268 3.34 17.74 -3.17
C HIS A 268 1.93 17.20 -2.82
N ALA A 269 0.95 17.42 -3.70
CA ALA A 269 -0.44 17.00 -3.50
C ALA A 269 -0.59 15.53 -3.07
N ASN A 270 0.17 14.60 -3.64
CA ASN A 270 0.11 13.20 -3.22
C ASN A 270 0.59 13.00 -1.76
N TYR A 271 1.60 13.75 -1.28
CA TYR A 271 2.01 13.70 0.12
C TYR A 271 0.97 14.36 1.04
N LEU A 272 0.30 15.41 0.59
CA LEU A 272 -0.82 16.00 1.34
C LEU A 272 -1.95 14.99 1.53
N GLY A 273 -2.34 14.26 0.47
CA GLY A 273 -3.37 13.23 0.55
C GLY A 273 -3.02 12.13 1.56
N GLU A 274 -1.75 11.70 1.58
CA GLU A 274 -1.24 10.75 2.57
C GLU A 274 -1.32 11.30 4.01
N LEU A 275 -0.92 12.56 4.24
CA LEU A 275 -1.05 13.19 5.56
C LEU A 275 -2.51 13.29 6.01
N VAL A 276 -3.41 13.70 5.12
CA VAL A 276 -4.85 13.77 5.40
C VAL A 276 -5.41 12.37 5.72
N PHE A 277 -4.98 11.34 4.99
CA PHE A 277 -5.37 9.96 5.26
C PHE A 277 -5.02 9.53 6.68
N TRP A 278 -3.77 9.73 7.09
CA TRP A 278 -3.29 9.31 8.41
C TRP A 278 -3.84 10.17 9.56
N THR A 279 -4.07 11.46 9.33
CA THR A 279 -4.82 12.29 10.28
C THR A 279 -6.24 11.77 10.45
N GLY A 280 -6.92 11.41 9.36
CA GLY A 280 -8.25 10.79 9.41
C GLY A 280 -8.27 9.47 10.18
N SER A 281 -7.31 8.58 9.91
CA SER A 281 -7.13 7.30 10.62
C SER A 281 -6.90 7.51 12.13
N PHE A 282 -6.05 8.49 12.49
CA PHE A 282 -5.85 8.87 13.89
C PHE A 282 -7.16 9.35 14.53
N LEU A 283 -7.89 10.25 13.89
CA LEU A 283 -9.19 10.75 14.37
C LEU A 283 -10.23 9.62 14.49
N ALA A 284 -10.24 8.68 13.54
CA ALA A 284 -11.15 7.55 13.54
C ALA A 284 -10.93 6.64 14.77
N GLY A 285 -9.68 6.49 15.21
CA GLY A 285 -9.30 5.74 16.42
C GLY A 285 -9.22 6.58 17.71
N ALA A 286 -9.26 7.92 17.62
CA ALA A 286 -9.06 8.82 18.75
C ALA A 286 -10.00 8.56 19.92
N PRO A 287 -11.31 8.29 19.71
CA PRO A 287 -12.18 7.96 20.82
C PRO A 287 -11.76 6.69 21.55
N SER A 288 -11.30 5.67 20.83
CA SER A 288 -10.82 4.41 21.42
C SER A 288 -9.48 4.54 22.14
N ILE A 289 -8.64 5.50 21.72
CA ILE A 289 -7.42 5.89 22.44
C ILE A 289 -7.79 6.57 23.76
N ALA A 290 -8.78 7.48 23.75
CA ALA A 290 -9.19 8.24 24.92
C ALA A 290 -10.04 7.43 25.91
N ALA A 291 -11.03 6.69 25.40
CA ALA A 291 -12.04 5.90 26.12
C ALA A 291 -11.53 4.51 26.54
N ALA A 292 -10.28 4.44 26.97
CA ALA A 292 -9.66 3.24 27.54
C ALA A 292 -10.02 3.07 29.03
N ALA A 293 -11.31 3.18 29.35
CA ALA A 293 -11.81 2.94 30.70
C ALA A 293 -11.52 1.49 31.11
N GLY A 294 -10.98 1.28 32.31
CA GLY A 294 -10.54 -0.03 32.80
C GLY A 294 -9.07 -0.37 32.53
N LEU A 295 -8.35 0.41 31.73
CA LEU A 295 -6.89 0.30 31.64
C LEU A 295 -6.19 1.19 32.68
N PRO A 296 -5.06 0.74 33.25
CA PRO A 296 -4.25 1.58 34.13
C PRO A 296 -3.69 2.79 33.36
N LEU A 297 -3.44 3.90 34.07
CA LEU A 297 -3.03 5.17 33.46
C LEU A 297 -1.81 5.04 32.54
N TRP A 298 -0.83 4.22 32.93
CA TRP A 298 0.36 3.97 32.11
C TRP A 298 0.02 3.32 30.75
N ALA A 299 -0.94 2.39 30.72
CA ALA A 299 -1.34 1.73 29.47
C ALA A 299 -2.10 2.69 28.55
N ARG A 300 -2.92 3.57 29.13
CA ARG A 300 -3.60 4.65 28.39
C ARG A 300 -2.59 5.63 27.79
N ALA A 301 -1.57 6.02 28.57
CA ALA A 301 -0.48 6.87 28.10
C ALA A 301 0.30 6.20 26.96
N LEU A 302 0.63 4.91 27.07
CA LEU A 302 1.33 4.17 26.01
C LEU A 302 0.53 4.11 24.70
N ARG A 303 -0.80 3.95 24.76
CA ARG A 303 -1.65 4.00 23.55
C ARG A 303 -1.56 5.36 22.86
N LEU A 304 -1.69 6.44 23.64
CA LEU A 304 -1.59 7.80 23.10
C LEU A 304 -0.20 8.07 22.51
N VAL A 305 0.86 7.66 23.21
CA VAL A 305 2.24 7.80 22.74
C VAL A 305 2.45 7.02 21.45
N ALA A 306 2.00 5.76 21.37
CA ALA A 306 2.15 4.94 20.17
C ALA A 306 1.46 5.57 18.95
N ALA A 307 0.20 5.99 19.11
CA ALA A 307 -0.56 6.64 18.04
C ALA A 307 0.05 7.98 17.63
N SER A 308 0.50 8.77 18.60
CA SER A 308 1.11 10.08 18.36
C SER A 308 2.48 9.95 17.68
N LEU A 309 3.29 8.96 18.04
CA LEU A 309 4.58 8.69 17.38
C LEU A 309 4.39 8.26 15.92
N GLY A 310 3.37 7.43 15.65
CA GLY A 310 2.99 7.08 14.28
C GLY A 310 2.64 8.33 13.45
N LEU A 311 1.72 9.15 13.96
CA LEU A 311 1.27 10.38 13.29
C LEU A 311 2.40 11.40 13.13
N ALA A 312 3.11 11.73 14.20
CA ALA A 312 4.23 12.67 14.15
C ALA A 312 5.35 12.18 13.22
N GLY A 313 5.61 10.86 13.21
CA GLY A 313 6.60 10.25 12.33
C GLY A 313 6.23 10.38 10.85
N ILE A 314 4.97 10.19 10.46
CA ILE A 314 4.58 10.37 9.05
C ILE A 314 4.67 11.84 8.62
N PHE A 315 4.29 12.78 9.49
CA PHE A 315 4.49 14.22 9.24
C PHE A 315 5.97 14.57 9.06
N PHE A 316 6.84 14.03 9.91
CA PHE A 316 8.29 14.22 9.80
C PHE A 316 8.83 13.64 8.48
N ILE A 317 8.45 12.42 8.11
CA ILE A 317 8.90 11.77 6.87
C ILE A 317 8.43 12.57 5.65
N MET A 318 7.17 13.00 5.59
CA MET A 318 6.63 13.73 4.45
C MET A 318 7.23 15.12 4.30
N THR A 319 7.41 15.86 5.39
CA THR A 319 8.07 17.17 5.35
C THR A 319 9.55 17.06 4.96
N SER A 320 10.26 16.05 5.46
CA SER A 320 11.64 15.75 5.08
C SER A 320 11.75 15.34 3.60
N ALA A 321 10.85 14.48 3.12
CA ALA A 321 10.78 14.06 1.73
C ALA A 321 10.45 15.23 0.78
N THR A 322 9.56 16.12 1.20
CA THR A 322 9.21 17.36 0.51
C THR A 322 10.44 18.23 0.32
N LYS A 323 11.13 18.61 1.41
CA LYS A 323 12.35 19.45 1.36
C LYS A 323 13.42 18.88 0.41
N ARG A 324 13.66 17.57 0.49
CA ARG A 324 14.63 16.89 -0.37
C ARG A 324 14.21 16.89 -1.85
N LEU A 325 12.92 16.76 -2.13
CA LEU A 325 12.42 16.74 -3.51
C LEU A 325 12.39 18.14 -4.12
N GLU A 326 12.00 19.16 -3.35
CA GLU A 326 12.10 20.58 -3.74
C GLU A 326 13.53 20.96 -4.12
N GLY A 327 14.53 20.57 -3.32
CA GLY A 327 15.95 20.80 -3.64
C GLY A 327 16.35 20.21 -5.00
N LYS A 328 15.98 18.96 -5.26
CA LYS A 328 16.25 18.30 -6.56
C LYS A 328 15.50 18.93 -7.73
N GLN A 329 14.27 19.39 -7.49
CA GLN A 329 13.48 20.08 -8.51
C GLN A 329 14.07 21.45 -8.83
N ARG A 330 14.54 22.19 -7.82
CA ARG A 330 15.25 23.45 -8.01
C ARG A 330 16.55 23.28 -8.78
N GLU A 331 17.34 22.26 -8.45
CA GLU A 331 18.57 21.94 -9.21
C GLU A 331 18.28 21.63 -10.69
N LYS A 332 17.16 20.96 -10.97
CA LYS A 332 16.82 20.52 -12.32
C LYS A 332 16.09 21.57 -13.17
N TYR A 333 15.15 22.30 -12.57
CA TYR A 333 14.21 23.19 -13.27
C TYR A 333 14.35 24.66 -12.85
N GLY A 334 15.25 25.00 -11.92
CA GLY A 334 15.33 26.33 -11.31
C GLY A 334 15.71 27.47 -12.27
N ALA A 335 16.23 27.15 -13.46
CA ALA A 335 16.52 28.14 -14.50
C ALA A 335 15.31 28.42 -15.42
N GLU A 336 14.21 27.67 -15.29
CA GLU A 336 13.01 27.81 -16.11
C GLU A 336 12.07 28.86 -15.49
N ALA A 337 11.60 29.82 -16.29
CA ALA A 337 10.67 30.87 -15.81
C ALA A 337 9.38 30.28 -15.22
N GLU A 338 8.84 29.23 -15.85
CA GLU A 338 7.66 28.51 -15.40
C GLU A 338 7.84 27.92 -13.99
N TYR A 339 9.05 27.46 -13.63
CA TYR A 339 9.34 26.96 -12.29
C TYR A 339 9.28 28.08 -11.25
N ALA A 340 9.81 29.26 -11.57
CA ALA A 340 9.78 30.42 -10.67
C ALA A 340 8.35 30.88 -10.40
N GLU A 341 7.53 30.99 -11.45
CA GLU A 341 6.11 31.34 -11.34
C GLU A 341 5.31 30.32 -10.52
N TYR A 342 5.52 29.03 -10.79
CA TYR A 342 4.88 27.95 -10.06
C TYR A 342 5.27 27.96 -8.58
N HIS A 343 6.55 28.16 -8.27
CA HIS A 343 7.03 28.18 -6.88
C HIS A 343 6.54 29.42 -6.11
N ALA A 344 6.30 30.54 -6.78
CA ALA A 344 5.73 31.75 -6.17
C ALA A 344 4.21 31.65 -5.93
N SER A 345 3.50 31.01 -6.86
CA SER A 345 2.03 30.89 -6.84
C SER A 345 1.50 29.74 -5.99
N THR A 346 2.34 28.77 -5.62
CA THR A 346 1.91 27.58 -4.86
C THR A 346 2.67 27.42 -3.55
N ASN A 347 2.16 26.56 -2.66
CA ASN A 347 2.85 26.14 -1.44
C ASN A 347 3.30 24.68 -1.57
N ALA A 348 4.29 24.27 -0.75
CA ALA A 348 4.88 22.93 -0.87
C ALA A 348 3.89 21.82 -0.49
N LEU A 349 3.28 21.89 0.71
CA LEU A 349 2.36 20.87 1.23
C LEU A 349 0.93 21.39 1.41
N LEU A 350 0.75 22.45 2.20
CA LEU A 350 -0.59 23.01 2.46
C LEU A 350 -1.05 23.87 1.29
N PRO A 351 -2.31 23.79 0.84
CA PRO A 351 -2.82 24.64 -0.24
C PRO A 351 -2.62 26.13 0.04
N LYS A 352 -2.31 26.90 -1.00
CA LYS A 352 -2.39 28.37 -0.95
C LYS A 352 -3.79 28.75 -1.43
N PHE A 353 -4.58 29.38 -0.57
CA PHE A 353 -5.92 29.89 -0.89
C PHE A 353 -5.85 31.34 -1.34
#